data_AF-A0AAE9E6I0-F1
#
_entry.id   AF-A0AAE9E6I0-F1
#
_cell.length_a   1.000
_cell.length_b   1.000
_cell.length_c   1.000
_cell.angle_alpha   90.00
_cell.angle_beta   90.00
_cell.angle_gamma   90.00
#
_symmetry.space_group_name_H-M   'P 1'
#
loop_
_entity.id
_entity.type
_entity.pdbx_description
1 polymer ?
#
loop_
_entity_poly.entity_id
_entity_poly.type
_entity_poly.pdbx_seq_one_letter_code
_entity_poly.pdbx_strand_id
1 'polypeptide(L)'
;MKSIVKWTAFGLLLVAIYNGGYVYLLAYNQKQLDKLIDEDEIAKCFLRQKEFRNANFESSEVAEIGRILKADVDEIWKTKAQKNPDEIREEYRWFRALQDADHIRSLKEKRMEQKERERNKWRYPEEE
;
A
#
# COMPACT_ATOMS: atom_id res chain seq x y z
N MET A 1 15.13 -58.23 -17.89
CA MET A 1 15.67 -56.86 -17.68
C MET A 1 14.72 -55.74 -18.15
N LYS A 2 14.21 -55.75 -19.39
CA LYS A 2 13.32 -54.68 -19.90
C LYS A 2 12.01 -54.46 -19.11
N SER A 3 11.40 -55.50 -18.53
CA SER A 3 10.16 -55.36 -17.74
C SER A 3 10.41 -54.77 -16.35
N ILE A 4 11.49 -55.20 -15.68
CA ILE A 4 11.85 -54.72 -14.34
C ILE A 4 12.08 -53.20 -14.37
N VAL A 5 12.81 -52.70 -15.38
CA VAL A 5 13.05 -51.26 -15.57
C VAL A 5 11.77 -50.47 -15.82
N LYS A 6 10.81 -51.04 -16.57
CA LYS A 6 9.50 -50.40 -16.80
C LYS A 6 8.68 -50.30 -15.51
N TRP A 7 8.65 -51.37 -14.72
CA TRP A 7 7.91 -51.41 -13.46
C TRP A 7 8.55 -50.53 -12.38
N THR A 8 9.88 -50.46 -12.29
CA THR A 8 10.55 -49.51 -11.38
C THR A 8 10.34 -48.07 -11.80
N ALA A 9 10.42 -47.75 -13.10
CA ALA A 9 10.10 -46.41 -13.60
C ALA A 9 8.64 -46.01 -13.29
N PHE A 10 7.70 -46.93 -13.46
CA PHE A 10 6.29 -46.70 -13.12
C PHE A 10 6.09 -46.48 -11.60
N GLY A 11 6.76 -47.27 -10.76
CA GLY A 11 6.75 -47.09 -9.31
C GLY A 11 7.31 -45.73 -8.88
N LEU A 12 8.43 -45.31 -9.46
CA LEU A 12 9.02 -44.00 -9.20
C LEU A 12 8.11 -42.86 -9.64
N LEU A 13 7.45 -42.99 -10.79
CA LEU A 13 6.50 -42.00 -11.29
C LEU A 13 5.27 -41.88 -10.38
N LEU A 14 4.74 -43.01 -9.88
CA LEU A 14 3.66 -43.01 -8.90
C LEU A 14 4.04 -42.31 -7.60
N VAL A 15 5.23 -42.59 -7.08
CA VAL A 15 5.75 -41.93 -5.87
C VAL A 15 5.94 -40.43 -6.11
N ALA A 16 6.47 -40.04 -7.27
CA ALA A 16 6.65 -38.63 -7.61
C ALA A 16 5.31 -37.89 -7.71
N ILE A 17 4.30 -38.49 -8.33
CA ILE A 17 2.95 -37.91 -8.43
C ILE A 17 2.30 -37.80 -7.06
N TYR A 18 2.38 -38.84 -6.23
CA TYR A 18 1.79 -38.83 -4.89
C TYR A 18 2.39 -37.71 -4.03
N ASN A 19 3.72 -37.62 -3.97
CA ASN A 19 4.39 -36.57 -3.20
C ASN A 19 4.17 -35.19 -3.81
N GLY A 20 4.22 -35.05 -5.14
CA GLY A 20 3.95 -33.78 -5.82
C GLY A 20 2.52 -33.30 -5.59
N GLY A 21 1.54 -34.21 -5.67
CA GLY A 21 0.14 -33.92 -5.37
C GLY A 21 -0.08 -33.52 -3.91
N TYR A 22 0.61 -34.18 -2.98
CA TYR A 22 0.55 -33.83 -1.55
C TYR A 22 1.09 -32.42 -1.28
N VAL A 23 2.26 -32.07 -1.84
CA VAL A 23 2.83 -30.72 -1.71
C VAL A 23 1.91 -29.67 -2.36
N TYR A 24 1.34 -29.98 -3.52
CA TYR A 24 0.38 -29.09 -4.18
C TYR A 24 -0.86 -28.85 -3.30
N LEU A 25 -1.42 -29.90 -2.71
CA LEU A 25 -2.57 -29.80 -1.81
C LEU A 25 -2.25 -28.95 -0.58
N LEU A 26 -1.08 -29.15 0.03
CA LEU A 26 -0.61 -28.33 1.15
C LEU A 26 -0.52 -26.85 0.77
N ALA A 27 0.11 -26.54 -0.37
CA ALA A 27 0.24 -25.16 -0.84
C ALA A 27 -1.13 -24.53 -1.16
N TYR A 28 -2.07 -25.30 -1.72
CA TYR A 28 -3.42 -24.83 -1.98
C TYR A 28 -4.18 -24.50 -0.68
N ASN A 29 -4.10 -25.39 0.31
CA ASN A 29 -4.75 -25.19 1.60
C ASN A 29 -4.14 -24.00 2.37
N GLN A 30 -2.82 -23.84 2.32
CA GLN A 30 -2.14 -22.67 2.90
C GLN A 30 -2.65 -21.36 2.28
N LYS A 31 -2.72 -21.29 0.94
CA LYS A 31 -3.26 -20.10 0.27
C LYS A 31 -4.69 -19.78 0.66
N GLN A 32 -5.53 -20.79 0.85
CA GLN A 32 -6.88 -20.56 1.36
C GLN A 32 -6.84 -20.03 2.79
N LEU A 33 -6.03 -20.63 3.66
CA LEU A 33 -5.90 -20.20 5.05
C LEU A 33 -5.44 -18.75 5.17
N ASP A 34 -4.37 -18.39 4.43
CA ASP A 34 -3.81 -17.04 4.41
C ASP A 34 -4.87 -16.02 3.95
N LYS A 35 -5.65 -16.37 2.93
CA LYS A 35 -6.75 -15.52 2.46
C LYS A 35 -7.81 -15.29 3.54
N LEU A 36 -8.20 -16.34 4.29
CA LEU A 36 -9.17 -16.19 5.38
C LEU A 36 -8.60 -15.32 6.52
N ILE A 37 -7.30 -15.45 6.81
CA ILE A 37 -6.62 -14.63 7.83
C ILE A 37 -6.60 -13.16 7.38
N ASP A 38 -6.23 -12.88 6.13
CA ASP A 38 -6.25 -11.53 5.58
C ASP A 38 -7.64 -10.89 5.66
N GLU A 39 -8.69 -11.63 5.27
CA GLU A 39 -10.08 -11.14 5.34
C GLU A 39 -10.49 -10.80 6.79
N ASP A 40 -10.16 -11.66 7.75
CA ASP A 40 -10.46 -11.45 9.17
C ASP A 40 -9.64 -10.29 9.77
N GLU A 41 -8.36 -10.17 9.43
CA GLU A 41 -7.50 -9.07 9.89
C GLU A 41 -7.96 -7.73 9.33
N ILE A 42 -8.34 -7.66 8.05
CA ILE A 42 -8.88 -6.45 7.42
C ILE A 42 -10.20 -6.05 8.11
N ALA A 43 -11.10 -7.01 8.35
CA ALA A 43 -12.36 -6.75 9.05
C ALA A 43 -12.11 -6.21 10.47
N LYS A 44 -11.25 -6.88 11.25
CA LYS A 44 -10.88 -6.45 12.61
C LYS A 44 -10.22 -5.08 12.63
N CYS A 45 -9.39 -4.75 11.65
CA CYS A 45 -8.78 -3.43 11.54
C CYS A 45 -9.83 -2.35 11.24
N PHE A 46 -10.79 -2.62 10.36
CA PHE A 46 -11.88 -1.71 10.03
C PHE A 46 -12.80 -1.47 11.24
N LEU A 47 -13.21 -2.53 11.94
CA LEU A 47 -14.10 -2.46 13.10
C LEU A 47 -13.45 -1.82 14.34
N ARG A 48 -12.12 -1.65 14.36
CA ARG A 48 -11.39 -0.95 15.43
C ARG A 48 -11.61 0.57 15.40
N GLN A 49 -12.15 1.13 14.31
CA GLN A 49 -12.37 2.57 14.19
C GLN A 49 -13.34 3.07 15.28
N LYS A 50 -13.15 4.34 15.67
CA LYS A 50 -13.91 4.96 16.78
C LYS A 50 -15.43 4.89 16.59
N GLU A 51 -15.86 4.87 15.34
CA GLU A 51 -17.28 4.83 14.93
C GLU A 51 -17.94 3.48 15.22
N PHE A 52 -17.17 2.39 15.16
CA PHE A 52 -17.67 1.01 15.34
C PHE A 52 -17.34 0.41 16.72
N ARG A 53 -16.65 1.16 17.59
CA ARG A 53 -16.12 0.68 18.87
C ARG A 53 -17.17 0.07 19.82
N ASN A 54 -18.43 0.52 19.71
CA ASN A 54 -19.52 0.08 20.57
C ASN A 54 -20.52 -0.84 19.84
N ALA A 55 -20.29 -1.15 18.57
CA ALA A 55 -21.15 -2.05 17.81
C ALA A 55 -20.75 -3.49 18.08
N ASN A 56 -21.74 -4.33 18.39
CA ASN A 56 -21.55 -5.77 18.56
C ASN A 56 -21.86 -6.43 17.23
N PHE A 57 -20.83 -6.94 16.57
CA PHE A 57 -20.97 -7.68 15.31
C PHE A 57 -20.91 -9.17 15.57
N GLU A 58 -21.75 -9.93 14.88
CA GLU A 58 -21.66 -11.39 14.88
C GLU A 58 -20.48 -11.86 14.00
N SER A 59 -19.93 -13.03 14.32
CA SER A 59 -18.78 -13.57 13.56
C SER A 59 -19.06 -13.75 12.05
N SER A 60 -20.31 -14.01 11.68
CA SER A 60 -20.77 -14.09 10.28
C SER A 60 -20.69 -12.74 9.57
N GLU A 61 -21.10 -11.67 10.24
CA GLU A 61 -21.07 -10.30 9.72
C GLU A 61 -19.63 -9.80 9.56
N VAL A 62 -18.75 -10.10 10.53
CA VAL A 62 -17.32 -9.78 10.44
C VAL A 62 -16.68 -10.43 9.21
N ALA A 63 -17.03 -11.70 8.92
CA ALA A 63 -16.53 -12.42 7.75
C ALA A 63 -17.10 -11.89 6.42
N GLU A 64 -18.33 -11.36 6.42
CA GLU A 64 -18.91 -10.69 5.24
C GLU A 64 -18.21 -9.35 4.98
N ILE A 65 -18.02 -8.54 6.02
CA ILE A 65 -17.29 -7.27 5.96
C ILE A 65 -15.86 -7.49 5.46
N GLY A 66 -15.16 -8.50 5.98
CA GLY A 66 -13.81 -8.86 5.54
C GLY A 66 -13.73 -9.21 4.06
N ARG A 67 -14.70 -10.00 3.55
CA ARG A 67 -14.77 -10.37 2.13
C ARG A 67 -14.99 -9.16 1.22
N ILE A 68 -15.91 -8.26 1.60
CA ILE A 68 -16.20 -7.05 0.81
C ILE A 68 -14.97 -6.15 0.80
N LEU A 69 -14.40 -5.84 1.96
CA LEU A 69 -13.22 -4.98 2.07
C LEU A 69 -12.01 -5.57 1.33
N LYS A 70 -11.81 -6.88 1.40
CA LYS A 70 -10.72 -7.53 0.68
C LYS A 70 -10.89 -7.42 -0.83
N ALA A 71 -12.12 -7.59 -1.35
CA ALA A 71 -12.41 -7.42 -2.77
C ALA A 71 -12.10 -5.99 -3.25
N ASP A 72 -12.53 -4.98 -2.50
CA ASP A 72 -12.26 -3.57 -2.80
C ASP A 72 -10.77 -3.24 -2.77
N VAL A 73 -10.05 -3.73 -1.74
CA VAL A 73 -8.59 -3.56 -1.63
C VAL A 73 -7.88 -4.22 -2.81
N ASP A 74 -8.28 -5.43 -3.20
CA ASP A 74 -7.67 -6.14 -4.33
C ASP A 74 -7.98 -5.45 -5.67
N GLU A 75 -9.15 -4.84 -5.84
CA GLU A 75 -9.50 -4.03 -7.01
C GLU A 75 -8.67 -2.74 -7.09
N ILE A 76 -8.55 -2.01 -5.98
CA ILE A 76 -7.69 -0.82 -5.88
C ILE A 76 -6.23 -1.19 -6.12
N TRP A 77 -5.77 -2.34 -5.61
CA TRP A 77 -4.40 -2.78 -5.82
C TRP A 77 -4.14 -3.10 -7.29
N LYS A 78 -5.08 -3.75 -7.99
CA LYS A 78 -4.97 -4.03 -9.43
C LYS A 78 -4.95 -2.75 -10.26
N THR A 79 -5.80 -1.78 -9.93
CA THR A 79 -5.83 -0.48 -10.62
C THR A 79 -4.57 0.34 -10.36
N LYS A 80 -4.04 0.36 -9.12
CA LYS A 80 -2.74 0.99 -8.82
C LYS A 80 -1.55 0.28 -9.47
N ALA A 81 -1.60 -1.05 -9.60
CA ALA A 81 -0.58 -1.80 -10.33
C ALA A 81 -0.57 -1.43 -11.82
N GLN A 82 -1.69 -0.95 -12.35
CA GLN A 82 -1.81 -0.40 -13.68
C GLN A 82 -1.29 1.06 -13.67
N LYS A 83 0.03 1.21 -13.84
CA LYS A 83 0.71 2.52 -13.87
C LYS A 83 -0.02 3.51 -14.79
N ASN A 84 -0.63 4.54 -14.20
CA ASN A 84 -1.11 5.70 -14.94
C ASN A 84 0.09 6.64 -15.21
N PRO A 85 0.56 6.77 -16.46
CA PRO A 85 1.71 7.61 -16.79
C PRO A 85 1.49 9.10 -16.47
N ASP A 86 0.24 9.55 -16.31
CA ASP A 86 -0.08 10.94 -16.00
C ASP A 86 -0.06 11.25 -14.50
N GLU A 87 -0.13 10.24 -13.63
CA GLU A 87 -0.13 10.42 -12.16
C GLU A 87 1.24 10.95 -11.67
N ILE A 88 2.34 10.40 -12.20
CA ILE A 88 3.71 10.88 -11.95
C ILE A 88 3.89 12.32 -12.47
N ARG A 89 3.19 12.68 -13.55
CA ARG A 89 3.26 14.02 -14.15
C ARG A 89 2.55 15.03 -13.27
N GLU A 90 1.42 14.67 -12.67
CA GLU A 90 0.73 15.52 -11.72
C GLU A 90 1.52 15.67 -10.43
N GLU A 91 2.00 14.60 -9.82
CA GLU A 91 2.83 14.68 -8.61
C GLU A 91 4.04 15.61 -8.81
N TYR A 92 4.74 15.49 -9.95
CA TYR A 92 5.84 16.39 -10.29
C TYR A 92 5.39 17.86 -10.42
N ARG A 93 4.22 18.11 -11.01
CA ARG A 93 3.65 19.47 -11.13
C ARG A 93 3.30 20.06 -9.76
N TRP A 94 2.68 19.27 -8.89
CA TRP A 94 2.35 19.69 -7.52
C TRP A 94 3.62 19.96 -6.70
N PHE A 95 4.64 19.10 -6.82
CA PHE A 95 5.92 19.26 -6.13
C PHE A 95 6.68 20.51 -6.60
N ARG A 96 6.69 20.78 -7.91
CA ARG A 96 7.28 22.01 -8.47
C ARG A 96 6.52 23.25 -8.03
N ALA A 97 5.19 23.22 -8.03
CA ALA A 97 4.38 24.34 -7.57
C ALA A 97 4.63 24.67 -6.08
N LEU A 98 4.84 23.66 -5.24
CA LEU A 98 5.22 23.85 -3.84
C LEU A 98 6.60 24.51 -3.70
N GLN A 99 7.58 24.03 -4.48
CA GLN A 99 8.94 24.56 -4.49
C GLN A 99 8.99 26.02 -4.99
N ASP A 100 8.21 26.35 -6.02
CA ASP A 100 8.08 27.70 -6.55
C ASP A 100 7.38 28.63 -5.53
N ALA A 101 6.37 28.14 -4.82
CA ALA A 101 5.68 28.91 -3.78
C ALA A 101 6.60 29.27 -2.61
N ASP A 102 7.42 28.32 -2.14
CA ASP A 102 8.43 28.57 -1.10
C ASP A 102 9.52 29.54 -1.57
N HIS A 103 9.94 29.42 -2.85
CA HIS A 103 10.89 30.35 -3.43
C HIS A 103 10.32 31.77 -3.49
N ILE A 104 9.08 31.95 -3.95
CA ILE A 104 8.39 33.25 -4.01
C ILE A 104 8.22 33.84 -2.60
N ARG A 105 7.91 33.00 -1.61
CA ARG A 105 7.80 33.42 -0.20
C ARG A 105 9.13 33.96 0.32
N SER A 106 10.23 33.24 0.10
CA SER A 106 11.56 33.67 0.52
C SER A 106 11.99 35.00 -0.12
N LEU A 107 11.61 35.23 -1.38
CA LEU A 107 11.88 36.50 -2.07
C LEU A 107 11.05 37.66 -1.52
N LYS A 108 9.80 37.42 -1.12
CA LYS A 108 8.96 38.44 -0.46
C LYS A 108 9.52 38.82 0.90
N GLU A 109 9.94 37.84 1.71
CA GLU A 109 10.54 38.07 3.03
C GLU A 109 11.81 38.91 2.90
N LYS A 110 12.71 38.59 1.97
CA LYS A 110 13.92 39.40 1.70
C LYS A 110 13.61 40.83 1.27
N ARG A 111 12.58 41.04 0.46
CA ARG A 111 12.15 42.40 0.05
C ARG A 111 11.56 43.19 1.21
N MET A 112 10.85 42.54 2.12
CA MET A 112 10.32 43.18 3.33
C MET A 112 11.46 43.57 4.28
N GLU A 113 12.42 42.68 4.52
CA GLU A 113 13.62 42.97 5.32
C GLU A 113 14.43 44.14 4.74
N GLN A 114 14.62 44.19 3.43
CA GLN A 114 15.31 45.33 2.78
C GLN A 114 14.57 46.65 3.01
N LYS A 115 13.24 46.66 2.83
CA LYS A 115 12.41 47.86 3.09
C LYS A 115 12.45 48.28 4.56
N GLU A 116 12.49 47.33 5.49
CA GLU A 116 12.62 47.63 6.91
C GLU A 116 14.01 48.17 7.26
N ARG A 117 15.09 47.62 6.68
CA ARG A 117 16.45 48.14 6.85
C ARG A 117 16.58 49.55 6.30
N GLU A 118 16.05 49.82 5.11
CA GLU A 118 16.02 51.17 4.53
C GLU A 118 15.22 52.12 5.42
N ARG A 119 14.02 51.73 5.87
CA ARG A 119 13.19 52.53 6.79
C ARG A 119 13.91 52.83 8.10
N ASN A 120 14.60 51.85 8.67
CA ASN A 120 15.36 52.02 9.91
C ASN A 120 16.60 52.89 9.70
N LYS A 121 17.26 52.80 8.54
CA LYS A 121 18.38 53.68 8.16
C LYS A 121 17.96 55.15 8.06
N TRP A 122 16.75 55.43 7.58
CA TRP A 122 16.19 56.80 7.57
C TRP A 122 15.69 57.26 8.96
N ARG A 123 15.32 56.32 9.85
CA ARG A 123 14.77 56.61 11.18
C ARG A 123 15.86 56.83 12.23
N TYR A 124 17.03 56.22 12.06
CA TYR A 124 18.22 56.41 12.87
C TYR A 124 19.42 56.66 11.94
N PRO A 125 19.54 57.85 11.33
CA PRO A 125 20.81 58.24 10.73
C PRO A 125 21.84 58.23 11.86
N GLU A 126 22.90 57.44 11.71
CA GLU A 126 23.99 57.35 12.68
C GLU A 126 24.43 58.77 13.05
N GLU A 127 24.29 59.12 14.33
CA GLU A 127 24.88 60.34 14.90
C GLU A 127 26.40 60.16 14.81
N GLU A 128 27.05 60.95 13.93
CA GLU A 128 28.50 61.17 13.94
C GLU A 128 28.96 61.85 15.24
#